data_AF-A0A088F3R9-F1
#
_entry.id   AF-A0A088F3R9-F1
#
_cell.length_a   1.000
_cell.length_b   1.000
_cell.length_c   1.000
_cell.angle_alpha   90.00
_cell.angle_beta   90.00
_cell.angle_gamma   90.00
#
_symmetry.space_group_name_H-M   'P 1'
#
loop_
_entity.id
_entity.type
_entity.pdbx_description
1 polymer ?
#
loop_
_entity_poly.entity_id
_entity_poly.type
_entity_poly.pdbx_seq_one_letter_code
_entity_poly.pdbx_strand_id
1 'polypeptide(L)'
;MTLKEEIKWLESYIKKLVKQGAEVIVLRSILSRLKGLDKKEEPSPYHNEAMGFYHEWLKSFDLPVIRNPSQGQALKSILAQLKGASIEKTDESAFLSFKAILVHWDRLNFSLQKYKQLGAINKNLLEIIDKIKNGSTKQQARNLEADAFDAELKQ
;
A
#
# COMPACT_ATOMS: atom_id res chain seq x y z
N MET A 1 -30.16 15.50 -0.54
CA MET A 1 -29.23 15.27 -1.65
C MET A 1 -27.93 14.77 -1.05
N THR A 2 -27.45 13.60 -1.45
CA THR A 2 -26.20 13.00 -0.93
C THR A 2 -24.98 13.47 -1.72
N LEU A 3 -23.76 13.33 -1.17
CA LEU A 3 -22.51 13.66 -1.88
C LEU A 3 -22.40 12.92 -3.23
N LYS A 4 -22.86 11.67 -3.31
CA LYS A 4 -22.92 10.90 -4.56
C LYS A 4 -23.89 11.50 -5.57
N GLU A 5 -25.03 11.99 -5.12
CA GLU A 5 -26.01 12.68 -5.98
C GLU A 5 -25.46 14.02 -6.48
N GLU A 6 -24.75 14.77 -5.64
CA GLU A 6 -24.08 16.02 -6.00
C GLU A 6 -23.00 15.81 -7.06
N ILE A 7 -22.16 14.78 -6.89
CA ILE A 7 -21.13 14.39 -7.87
C ILE A 7 -21.79 14.04 -9.21
N LYS A 8 -22.84 13.21 -9.20
CA LYS A 8 -23.54 12.77 -10.42
C LYS A 8 -24.23 13.95 -11.12
N TRP A 9 -24.83 14.86 -10.35
CA TRP A 9 -25.42 16.08 -10.87
C TRP A 9 -24.36 16.97 -11.54
N LEU A 10 -23.24 17.21 -10.85
CA LEU A 10 -22.17 18.08 -11.36
C LEU A 10 -21.50 17.49 -12.61
N GLU A 11 -21.32 16.17 -12.69
CA GLU A 11 -20.86 15.49 -13.91
C GLU A 11 -21.81 15.72 -15.09
N SER A 12 -23.11 15.60 -14.86
CA SER A 12 -24.13 15.79 -15.89
C SER A 12 -24.20 17.26 -16.34
N TYR A 13 -24.06 18.19 -15.39
CA TYR A 13 -24.06 19.63 -15.63
C TYR A 13 -22.83 20.07 -16.44
N ILE A 14 -21.63 19.59 -16.08
CA ILE A 14 -20.40 19.84 -16.85
C ILE A 14 -20.54 19.32 -18.28
N LYS A 15 -21.09 18.12 -18.49
CA LYS A 15 -21.32 17.58 -19.84
C LYS A 15 -22.23 18.48 -20.67
N LYS A 16 -23.28 19.06 -20.06
CA LYS A 16 -24.19 19.98 -20.74
C LYS A 16 -23.47 21.28 -21.12
N LEU A 17 -22.70 21.86 -20.22
CA LEU A 17 -21.95 23.11 -20.46
C LEU A 17 -20.87 22.96 -21.54
N VAL A 18 -20.15 21.83 -21.55
CA VAL A 18 -19.17 21.54 -22.61
C VAL A 18 -19.84 21.44 -23.98
N LYS A 19 -21.03 20.83 -24.08
CA LYS A 19 -21.80 20.79 -25.34
C LYS A 19 -22.24 22.18 -25.82
N GLN A 20 -22.38 23.13 -24.90
CA GLN A 20 -22.74 24.52 -25.19
C GLN A 20 -21.51 25.41 -25.46
N GLY A 21 -20.29 24.84 -25.48
CA GLY A 21 -19.05 25.59 -25.69
C GLY A 21 -18.60 26.41 -24.49
N ALA A 22 -19.19 26.20 -23.30
CA ALA A 22 -18.83 26.94 -22.11
C ALA A 22 -17.55 26.39 -21.45
N GLU A 23 -16.79 27.29 -20.84
CA GLU A 23 -15.62 26.94 -20.05
C GLU A 23 -16.05 26.34 -18.68
N VAL A 24 -15.42 25.23 -18.31
CA VAL A 24 -15.80 24.44 -17.12
C VAL A 24 -14.63 24.13 -16.19
N ILE A 25 -13.52 24.88 -16.28
CA ILE A 25 -12.28 24.60 -15.53
C ILE A 25 -12.54 24.55 -14.02
N VAL A 26 -13.20 25.58 -13.49
CA VAL A 26 -13.54 25.67 -12.05
C VAL A 26 -14.44 24.51 -11.63
N LEU A 27 -15.46 24.19 -12.42
CA LEU A 27 -16.38 23.08 -12.13
C LEU A 27 -15.67 21.72 -12.15
N ARG A 28 -14.71 21.50 -13.06
CA ARG A 28 -13.87 20.30 -13.08
C ARG A 28 -12.99 20.21 -11.84
N SER A 29 -12.42 21.33 -11.38
CA SER A 29 -11.65 21.37 -10.14
C SER A 29 -12.52 21.07 -8.92
N ILE A 30 -13.74 21.60 -8.85
CA ILE A 30 -14.70 21.30 -7.77
C ILE A 30 -15.09 19.82 -7.81
N LEU A 31 -15.42 19.28 -8.98
CA LEU A 31 -15.76 17.87 -9.15
C LEU A 31 -14.62 16.95 -8.69
N SER A 32 -13.37 17.29 -9.02
CA SER A 32 -12.20 16.53 -8.57
C SER A 32 -12.08 16.49 -7.04
N ARG A 33 -12.30 17.63 -6.37
CA ARG A 33 -12.30 17.71 -4.90
C ARG A 33 -13.45 16.92 -4.28
N LEU A 34 -14.67 17.03 -4.81
CA LEU A 34 -15.83 16.28 -4.32
C LEU A 34 -15.63 14.77 -4.45
N LYS A 35 -15.09 14.31 -5.59
CA LYS A 35 -14.70 12.90 -5.78
C LYS A 35 -13.63 12.45 -4.77
N GLY A 36 -12.73 13.34 -4.37
CA GLY A 36 -11.75 13.06 -3.31
C GLY A 36 -12.38 12.90 -1.93
N LEU A 37 -13.47 13.63 -1.65
CA LEU A 37 -14.23 13.52 -0.40
C LEU A 37 -15.07 12.24 -0.34
N ASP A 38 -15.70 11.85 -1.46
CA ASP A 38 -16.45 10.58 -1.57
C ASP A 38 -15.54 9.35 -1.48
N LYS A 39 -14.25 9.53 -1.82
CA LYS A 39 -13.20 8.52 -1.70
C LYS A 39 -12.43 8.54 -0.38
N LYS A 40 -12.86 9.30 0.64
CA LYS A 40 -12.32 9.11 1.99
C LYS A 40 -12.80 7.75 2.50
N GLU A 41 -12.11 6.69 2.11
CA GLU A 41 -12.15 5.43 2.82
C GLU A 41 -11.79 5.73 4.27
N GLU A 42 -12.67 5.36 5.18
CA GLU A 42 -12.38 5.45 6.59
C GLU A 42 -11.09 4.65 6.86
N PRO A 43 -10.13 5.22 7.59
CA PRO A 43 -8.93 4.48 7.95
C PRO A 43 -9.35 3.18 8.62
N SER A 44 -8.78 2.07 8.20
CA SER A 44 -8.97 0.78 8.86
C SER A 44 -8.80 0.95 10.38
N PRO A 45 -9.67 0.38 11.23
CA PRO A 45 -9.54 0.50 12.68
C PRO A 45 -8.16 0.00 13.16
N TYR A 46 -7.57 -0.96 12.44
CA TYR A 46 -6.25 -1.52 12.71
C TYR A 46 -5.08 -0.68 12.18
N HIS A 47 -5.31 0.48 11.57
CA HIS A 47 -4.24 1.28 10.98
C HIS A 47 -3.16 1.66 12.01
N ASN A 48 -3.57 2.11 13.20
CA ASN A 48 -2.63 2.48 14.27
C ASN A 48 -1.90 1.27 14.84
N GLU A 49 -2.59 0.13 14.97
CA GLU A 49 -1.99 -1.12 15.42
C GLU A 49 -0.96 -1.65 14.42
N ALA A 50 -1.28 -1.58 13.12
CA ALA A 50 -0.36 -1.93 12.04
C ALA A 50 0.86 -1.01 12.00
N MET A 51 0.70 0.30 12.21
CA MET A 51 1.82 1.22 12.38
C MET A 51 2.68 0.86 13.60
N GLY A 52 2.05 0.54 14.74
CA GLY A 52 2.74 0.10 15.95
C GLY A 52 3.61 -1.12 15.71
N PHE A 53 3.01 -2.16 15.12
CA PHE A 53 3.70 -3.41 14.78
C PHE A 53 4.83 -3.19 13.76
N TYR A 54 4.61 -2.36 12.74
CA TYR A 54 5.65 -1.99 11.78
C TYR A 54 6.84 -1.28 12.45
N HIS A 55 6.58 -0.38 13.40
CA HIS A 55 7.65 0.29 14.13
C HIS A 55 8.45 -0.66 15.02
N GLU A 56 7.79 -1.62 15.69
CA GLU A 56 8.47 -2.66 16.46
C GLU A 56 9.34 -3.54 15.55
N TRP A 57 8.80 -3.91 14.39
CA TRP A 57 9.55 -4.67 13.38
C TRP A 57 10.76 -3.89 12.84
N LEU A 58 10.67 -2.58 12.62
CA LEU A 58 11.86 -1.78 12.23
C LEU A 58 12.94 -1.76 13.31
N LYS A 59 12.54 -1.71 14.58
CA LYS A 59 13.49 -1.74 15.71
C LYS A 59 14.27 -3.06 15.78
N SER A 60 13.70 -4.18 15.35
CA SER A 60 14.45 -5.44 15.31
C SER A 60 15.59 -5.46 14.27
N PHE A 61 15.67 -4.44 13.42
CA PHE A 61 16.79 -4.21 12.48
C PHE A 61 17.62 -2.97 12.85
N ASP A 62 17.47 -2.43 14.06
CA ASP A 62 18.10 -1.17 14.48
C ASP A 62 17.83 0.01 13.53
N LEU A 63 16.67 0.00 12.85
CA LEU A 63 16.28 1.07 11.94
C LEU A 63 15.47 2.16 12.63
N PRO A 64 15.66 3.44 12.25
CA PRO A 64 14.90 4.53 12.81
C PRO A 64 13.43 4.45 12.37
N VAL A 65 12.55 4.80 13.30
CA VAL A 65 11.13 4.91 13.03
C VAL A 65 10.86 6.20 12.26
N ILE A 66 10.58 6.09 10.96
CA ILE A 66 10.25 7.25 10.10
C ILE A 66 8.76 7.53 10.17
N ARG A 67 8.37 8.58 10.90
CA ARG A 67 6.99 9.06 10.96
C ARG A 67 6.79 10.20 9.97
N ASN A 68 6.30 9.89 8.79
CA ASN A 68 5.89 10.90 7.82
C ASN A 68 4.52 10.56 7.20
N PRO A 69 3.80 11.55 6.63
CA PRO A 69 2.48 11.31 6.04
C PRO A 69 2.49 10.28 4.90
N SER A 70 3.59 10.20 4.14
CA SER A 70 3.72 9.26 3.02
C SER A 70 3.75 7.79 3.46
N GLN A 71 4.38 7.49 4.61
CA GLN A 71 4.39 6.14 5.19
C GLN A 71 2.97 5.75 5.64
N GLY A 72 2.25 6.67 6.28
CA GLY A 72 0.85 6.45 6.66
C GLY A 72 -0.06 6.19 5.45
N GLN A 73 0.13 6.94 4.37
CA GLN A 73 -0.61 6.70 3.13
C GLN A 73 -0.26 5.36 2.48
N ALA A 74 1.02 4.98 2.47
CA ALA A 74 1.47 3.69 1.97
C ALA A 74 0.85 2.54 2.76
N LEU A 75 0.82 2.62 4.10
CA LEU A 75 0.18 1.58 4.92
C LEU A 75 -1.32 1.47 4.66
N LYS A 76 -2.04 2.58 4.52
CA LYS A 76 -3.47 2.55 4.14
C LYS A 76 -3.67 1.80 2.84
N SER A 77 -2.83 2.08 1.84
CA SER A 77 -2.86 1.43 0.53
C SER A 77 -2.51 -0.06 0.61
N ILE A 78 -1.55 -0.46 1.45
CA ILE A 78 -1.22 -1.86 1.69
C ILE A 78 -2.42 -2.59 2.31
N LEU A 79 -2.99 -2.06 3.40
CA LEU A 79 -4.13 -2.68 4.08
C LEU A 79 -5.35 -2.81 3.16
N ALA A 80 -5.64 -1.79 2.35
CA ALA A 80 -6.71 -1.86 1.36
C ALA A 80 -6.50 -2.98 0.33
N GLN A 81 -5.27 -3.12 -0.18
CA GLN A 81 -4.92 -4.20 -1.12
C GLN A 81 -5.03 -5.59 -0.46
N LEU A 82 -4.53 -5.74 0.76
CA LEU A 82 -4.60 -6.99 1.51
C LEU A 82 -6.05 -7.37 1.82
N LYS A 83 -6.90 -6.40 2.18
CA LYS A 83 -8.34 -6.58 2.36
C LYS A 83 -9.01 -7.04 1.06
N GLY A 84 -8.65 -6.42 -0.07
CA GLY A 84 -9.19 -6.81 -1.38
C GLY A 84 -8.77 -8.22 -1.81
N ALA A 85 -7.57 -8.65 -1.42
CA ALA A 85 -7.01 -9.95 -1.74
C ALA A 85 -7.37 -11.06 -0.74
N SER A 86 -7.87 -10.72 0.45
CA SER A 86 -8.28 -11.70 1.45
C SER A 86 -9.64 -12.32 1.12
N ILE A 87 -9.84 -13.57 1.54
CA ILE A 87 -11.12 -14.29 1.33
C ILE A 87 -12.24 -13.60 2.12
N GLU A 88 -11.94 -13.24 3.37
CA GLU A 88 -12.91 -12.65 4.30
C GLU A 88 -13.22 -11.18 4.00
N LYS A 89 -12.32 -10.47 3.31
CA LYS A 89 -12.43 -9.04 2.97
C LYS A 89 -12.71 -8.14 4.19
N THR A 90 -12.24 -8.55 5.35
CA THR A 90 -12.36 -7.78 6.61
C THR A 90 -11.08 -6.98 6.88
N ASP A 91 -11.21 -5.88 7.63
CA ASP A 91 -10.07 -5.09 8.08
C ASP A 91 -9.12 -5.88 8.98
N GLU A 92 -9.65 -6.80 9.79
CA GLU A 92 -8.86 -7.70 10.63
C GLU A 92 -8.02 -8.67 9.81
N SER A 93 -8.61 -9.30 8.78
CA SER A 93 -7.87 -10.21 7.90
C SER A 93 -6.71 -9.50 7.17
N ALA A 94 -6.89 -8.24 6.80
CA ALA A 94 -5.85 -7.42 6.18
C ALA A 94 -4.71 -7.12 7.17
N PHE A 95 -5.06 -6.80 8.42
CA PHE A 95 -4.09 -6.59 9.49
C PHE A 95 -3.29 -7.85 9.83
N LEU A 96 -3.96 -8.99 9.96
CA LEU A 96 -3.30 -10.27 10.20
C LEU A 96 -2.38 -10.65 9.04
N SER A 97 -2.82 -10.42 7.79
CA SER A 97 -1.99 -10.63 6.60
C SER A 97 -0.76 -9.72 6.61
N PHE A 98 -0.92 -8.45 7.00
CA PHE A 98 0.20 -7.52 7.11
C PHE A 98 1.22 -7.96 8.17
N LYS A 99 0.74 -8.39 9.35
CA LYS A 99 1.60 -8.97 10.39
C LYS A 99 2.36 -10.19 9.87
N ALA A 100 1.67 -11.11 9.21
CA ALA A 100 2.28 -12.32 8.67
C ALA A 100 3.39 -12.01 7.66
N ILE A 101 3.21 -11.01 6.80
CA ILE A 101 4.23 -10.55 5.84
C ILE A 101 5.50 -10.12 6.58
N LEU A 102 5.38 -9.30 7.63
CA LEU A 102 6.54 -8.79 8.37
C LEU A 102 7.19 -9.86 9.25
N VAL A 103 6.42 -10.79 9.82
CA VAL A 103 6.95 -11.93 10.60
C VAL A 103 7.78 -12.87 9.72
N HIS A 104 7.36 -13.09 8.47
CA HIS A 104 8.03 -13.98 7.53
C HIS A 104 8.95 -13.25 6.54
N TRP A 105 9.41 -12.06 6.92
CA TRP A 105 10.25 -11.22 6.06
C TRP A 105 11.59 -11.86 5.71
N ASP A 106 12.11 -12.70 6.59
CA ASP A 106 13.33 -13.49 6.44
C ASP A 106 13.27 -14.48 5.27
N ARG A 107 12.07 -14.87 4.81
CA ARG A 107 11.89 -15.76 3.66
C ARG A 107 12.12 -15.09 2.31
N LEU A 108 12.16 -13.76 2.28
CA LEU A 108 12.40 -12.98 1.07
C LEU A 108 13.86 -13.10 0.63
N ASN A 109 14.12 -12.88 -0.67
CA ASN A 109 15.49 -12.79 -1.16
C ASN A 109 16.17 -11.50 -0.66
N PHE A 110 17.51 -11.46 -0.71
CA PHE A 110 18.31 -10.34 -0.23
C PHE A 110 17.91 -9.00 -0.86
N SER A 111 17.53 -9.00 -2.15
CA SER A 111 17.07 -7.80 -2.85
C SER A 111 15.79 -7.24 -2.21
N LEU A 112 14.76 -8.09 -2.04
CA LEU A 112 13.48 -7.69 -1.45
C LEU A 112 13.60 -7.34 0.04
N GLN A 113 14.47 -8.04 0.77
CA GLN A 113 14.72 -7.76 2.18
C GLN A 113 15.24 -6.34 2.44
N LYS A 114 15.87 -5.68 1.46
CA LYS A 114 16.34 -4.29 1.56
C LYS A 114 15.19 -3.29 1.60
N TYR A 115 14.02 -3.62 1.05
CA TYR A 115 12.88 -2.71 0.93
C TYR A 115 12.03 -2.66 2.20
N LYS A 116 12.57 -2.07 3.28
CA LYS A 116 11.88 -1.99 4.58
C LYS A 116 10.96 -0.77 4.75
N GLN A 117 10.99 0.19 3.83
CA GLN A 117 10.09 1.35 3.85
C GLN A 117 8.70 0.98 3.30
N LEU A 118 7.61 1.40 3.95
CA LEU A 118 6.23 1.03 3.52
C LEU A 118 5.93 1.44 2.08
N GLY A 119 6.49 2.56 1.59
CA GLY A 119 6.34 2.93 0.18
C GLY A 119 6.93 1.89 -0.79
N ALA A 120 8.09 1.33 -0.45
CA ALA A 120 8.74 0.28 -1.22
C ALA A 120 8.05 -1.08 -1.04
N ILE A 121 7.59 -1.39 0.17
CA ILE A 121 6.75 -2.58 0.46
C ILE A 121 5.49 -2.52 -0.40
N ASN A 122 4.79 -1.37 -0.43
CA ASN A 122 3.57 -1.19 -1.19
C ASN A 122 3.78 -1.41 -2.69
N LYS A 123 4.87 -0.86 -3.24
CA LYS A 123 5.21 -1.01 -4.67
C LYS A 123 5.45 -2.48 -5.06
N ASN A 124 6.02 -3.28 -4.17
CA ASN A 124 6.40 -4.66 -4.43
C ASN A 124 5.51 -5.69 -3.70
N LEU A 125 4.34 -5.27 -3.21
CA LEU A 125 3.53 -6.05 -2.28
C LEU A 125 3.15 -7.42 -2.82
N LEU A 126 2.74 -7.49 -4.09
CA LEU A 126 2.37 -8.75 -4.74
C LEU A 126 3.55 -9.72 -4.85
N GLU A 127 4.72 -9.21 -5.22
CA GLU A 127 5.94 -10.02 -5.30
C GLU A 127 6.35 -10.54 -3.91
N ILE A 128 6.32 -9.67 -2.90
CA ILE A 128 6.59 -10.04 -1.50
C ILE A 128 5.66 -11.18 -1.06
N ILE A 129 4.35 -11.05 -1.30
CA ILE A 129 3.36 -12.07 -0.92
C ILE A 129 3.66 -13.39 -1.65
N ASP A 130 3.94 -13.35 -2.94
CA ASP A 130 4.24 -14.54 -3.74
C ASP A 130 5.49 -15.27 -3.22
N LYS A 131 6.56 -14.53 -2.92
CA LYS A 131 7.80 -15.09 -2.37
C LYS A 131 7.62 -15.69 -0.97
N ILE A 132 6.83 -15.05 -0.10
CA ILE A 132 6.56 -15.57 1.24
C ILE A 132 5.72 -16.86 1.16
N LYS A 133 4.73 -16.91 0.25
CA LYS A 133 3.85 -18.06 0.08
C LYS A 133 4.55 -19.27 -0.53
N ASN A 134 5.26 -19.05 -1.64
CA ASN A 134 5.85 -20.15 -2.41
C ASN A 134 7.24 -20.55 -1.91
N GLY A 135 7.79 -19.78 -0.96
CA GLY A 135 9.17 -19.90 -0.53
C GLY A 135 10.15 -19.54 -1.64
N SER A 136 11.37 -19.20 -1.25
CA SER A 136 12.48 -19.18 -2.21
C SER A 136 12.68 -20.61 -2.72
N THR A 137 12.18 -20.91 -3.92
CA THR A 137 12.31 -22.22 -4.57
C THR A 137 13.80 -22.64 -4.55
N LYS A 138 14.15 -23.94 -4.52
CA LYS A 138 15.56 -24.41 -4.39
C LYS A 138 16.58 -23.70 -5.32
N GLN A 139 16.14 -23.21 -6.48
CA GLN A 139 16.95 -22.43 -7.41
C GLN A 139 17.23 -20.99 -6.92
N GLN A 140 16.33 -20.37 -6.16
CA GLN A 140 16.52 -19.07 -5.51
C GLN A 140 17.42 -19.15 -4.28
N ALA A 141 17.47 -20.28 -3.56
CA ALA A 141 18.44 -20.47 -2.46
C ALA A 141 19.90 -20.41 -2.95
N ARG A 142 20.17 -21.00 -4.13
CA ARG A 142 21.48 -20.87 -4.79
C ARG A 142 21.82 -19.44 -5.21
N ASN A 143 20.82 -18.69 -5.68
CA ASN A 143 21.03 -17.28 -6.04
C ASN A 143 21.20 -16.39 -4.80
N LEU A 144 20.57 -16.75 -3.67
CA LEU A 144 20.74 -16.08 -2.37
C LEU A 144 22.15 -16.25 -1.81
N GLU A 145 22.73 -17.45 -1.91
CA GLU A 145 24.12 -17.70 -1.54
C GLU A 145 25.09 -16.96 -2.47
N ALA A 146 24.81 -16.92 -3.77
CA ALA A 146 25.62 -16.17 -4.73
C ALA A 146 25.56 -14.65 -4.50
N ASP A 147 24.37 -14.08 -4.27
CA ASP A 147 24.18 -12.65 -4.00
C ASP A 147 24.80 -12.22 -2.65
N ALA A 148 24.77 -13.10 -1.64
CA ALA A 148 25.41 -12.85 -0.34
C ALA A 148 26.94 -12.82 -0.47
N PHE A 149 27.51 -13.77 -1.21
CA PHE A 149 28.94 -13.82 -1.50
C PHE A 149 29.42 -12.60 -2.31
N ASP A 150 28.64 -12.17 -3.29
CA ASP A 150 28.96 -11.02 -4.13
C ASP A 150 28.87 -9.67 -3.39
N ALA A 151 28.08 -9.62 -2.29
CA ALA A 151 28.01 -8.47 -1.40
C ALA A 151 29.21 -8.39 -0.43
N GLU A 152 29.74 -9.54 0.03
CA GLU A 152 30.97 -9.61 0.83
C GLU A 152 32.22 -9.19 0.04
N LEU A 153 32.30 -9.54 -1.25
CA LEU A 153 33.43 -9.17 -2.13
C LEU A 153 33.50 -7.67 -2.47
N LYS A 154 32.44 -6.90 -2.21
CA LYS A 154 32.35 -5.47 -2.53
C LYS A 154 32.50 -4.57 -1.30
N GLN A 155 32.77 -5.14 -0.12
CA GLN A 155 33.23 -4.40 1.07
C GLN A 155 34.77 -4.35 1.11
#